data_AF-I7G3A0-F1
#
_entry.id   AF-I7G3A0-F1
#
_cell.length_a   1.000
_cell.length_b   1.000
_cell.length_c   1.000
_cell.angle_alpha   90.00
_cell.angle_beta   90.00
_cell.angle_gamma   90.00
#
_symmetry.space_group_name_H-M   'P 1'
#
loop_
_entity.id
_entity.type
_entity.pdbx_description
1 polymer ?
#
loop_
_entity_poly.entity_id
_entity_poly.type
_entity_poly.pdbx_seq_one_letter_code
_entity_poly.pdbx_strand_id
1 'polypeptide(L)'
;MARASEAVSRILEEWHKAKVEAMALDLALLRSVQHFAEAFKAKNVPLHVLVCNAAAFALPWSLTKDGLETTFQVNHLGHFYLVQLLQDVLCRSAPARVIVVSSESHRFTDINGSLGKLDFSRLSPSKNDYWAMLAYNRSKLCNVLFSNTDPQE
;
A
#
# COMPACT_ATOMS: atom_id res chain seq x y z
N MET A 1 -12.39 2.88 13.57
CA MET A 1 -11.85 2.58 14.92
C MET A 1 -12.42 1.32 15.53
N ALA A 2 -13.74 1.06 15.52
CA ALA A 2 -14.33 -0.15 16.13
C ALA A 2 -13.64 -1.48 15.74
N ARG A 3 -13.47 -1.74 14.43
CA ARG A 3 -12.77 -2.94 13.93
C ARG A 3 -11.30 -3.03 14.38
N ALA A 4 -10.63 -1.89 14.53
CA ALA A 4 -9.24 -1.85 14.98
C ALA A 4 -9.14 -2.21 16.46
N SER A 5 -10.04 -1.67 17.29
CA SER A 5 -10.14 -2.04 18.72
C SER A 5 -10.45 -3.53 18.89
N GLU A 6 -11.37 -4.08 18.09
CA GLU A 6 -11.69 -5.51 18.11
C GLU A 6 -10.47 -6.38 17.75
N ALA A 7 -9.71 -5.99 16.71
CA ALA A 7 -8.49 -6.70 16.34
C ALA A 7 -7.43 -6.66 17.45
N VAL A 8 -7.26 -5.50 18.12
CA VAL A 8 -6.36 -5.37 19.28
C VAL A 8 -6.79 -6.32 20.40
N SER A 9 -8.09 -6.34 20.75
CA SER A 9 -8.62 -7.25 21.76
C SER A 9 -8.32 -8.71 21.45
N ARG A 10 -8.60 -9.15 20.22
CA ARG A 10 -8.33 -10.53 19.77
C ARG A 10 -6.85 -10.92 19.87
N ILE A 11 -5.94 -10.02 19.48
CA ILE A 11 -4.49 -10.28 19.59
C ILE A 11 -4.09 -10.42 21.07
N LEU A 12 -4.64 -9.60 21.96
CA LEU A 12 -4.34 -9.66 23.39
C LEU A 12 -4.97 -10.87 24.09
N GLU A 13 -6.10 -11.36 23.61
CA GLU A 13 -6.71 -12.62 24.05
C GLU A 13 -5.83 -13.82 23.69
N GLU A 14 -5.30 -13.87 22.45
CA GLU A 14 -4.39 -14.92 22.01
C GLU A 14 -2.99 -14.80 22.64
N TRP A 15 -2.50 -13.57 22.82
CA TRP A 15 -1.19 -13.28 23.40
C TRP A 15 -1.23 -12.03 24.30
N HIS A 16 -1.45 -12.25 25.60
CA HIS A 16 -1.60 -11.18 26.60
C HIS A 16 -0.37 -10.29 26.83
N LYS A 17 0.84 -10.75 26.48
CA LYS A 17 2.09 -9.95 26.61
C LYS A 17 2.38 -9.08 25.38
N ALA A 18 1.53 -9.11 24.36
CA ALA A 18 1.77 -8.40 23.12
C ALA A 18 1.63 -6.90 23.37
N LYS A 19 2.48 -6.10 22.72
CA LYS A 19 2.35 -4.65 22.71
C LYS A 19 1.72 -4.26 21.38
N VAL A 20 0.44 -3.93 21.40
CA VAL A 20 -0.35 -3.64 20.20
C VAL A 20 -0.93 -2.24 20.32
N GLU A 21 -0.79 -1.46 19.26
CA GLU A 21 -1.34 -0.12 19.17
C GLU A 21 -2.08 0.03 17.84
N ALA A 22 -3.30 0.57 17.90
CA ALA A 22 -4.07 0.91 16.72
C ALA A 22 -3.85 2.38 16.35
N MET A 23 -3.41 2.63 15.13
CA MET A 23 -3.21 3.97 14.58
C MET A 23 -4.06 4.13 13.32
N ALA A 24 -4.64 5.32 13.12
CA ALA A 24 -5.51 5.59 11.98
C ALA A 24 -4.69 5.84 10.71
N LEU A 25 -5.02 5.12 9.63
CA LEU A 25 -4.41 5.28 8.32
C LEU A 25 -5.46 5.03 7.23
N ASP A 26 -5.71 6.04 6.40
CA ASP A 26 -6.52 5.93 5.20
C ASP A 26 -5.62 6.06 3.96
N LEU A 27 -5.42 4.94 3.24
CA LEU A 27 -4.59 4.91 2.03
C LEU A 27 -5.25 5.60 0.83
N ALA A 28 -6.58 5.83 0.87
CA ALA A 28 -7.31 6.59 -0.15
C ALA A 28 -7.20 8.12 0.08
N LEU A 29 -6.33 8.56 0.98
CA LEU A 29 -6.13 9.98 1.29
C LEU A 29 -4.67 10.28 1.65
N LEU A 30 -3.91 10.87 0.73
CA LEU A 30 -2.45 11.07 0.90
C LEU A 30 -2.09 11.89 2.14
N ARG A 31 -2.89 12.90 2.50
CA ARG A 31 -2.72 13.64 3.77
C ARG A 31 -2.87 12.74 5.00
N SER A 32 -3.71 11.71 4.96
CA SER A 32 -3.82 10.74 6.05
C SER A 32 -2.56 9.87 6.17
N VAL A 33 -1.97 9.51 5.03
CA VAL A 33 -0.70 8.75 4.99
C VAL A 33 0.43 9.58 5.60
N GLN A 34 0.49 10.86 5.25
CA GLN A 34 1.46 11.79 5.83
C GLN A 34 1.30 11.93 7.35
N HIS A 35 0.09 12.22 7.83
CA HIS A 35 -0.17 12.34 9.26
C HIS A 35 0.15 11.06 10.03
N PHE A 36 -0.15 9.88 9.47
CA PHE A 36 0.22 8.61 10.08
C PHE A 36 1.75 8.48 10.21
N ALA A 37 2.50 8.78 9.15
CA ALA A 37 3.95 8.68 9.16
C ALA A 37 4.58 9.64 10.17
N GLU A 38 4.11 10.89 10.23
CA GLU A 38 4.55 11.89 11.21
C GLU A 38 4.22 11.44 12.65
N ALA A 39 3.00 10.97 12.89
CA ALA A 39 2.59 10.45 14.20
C ALA A 39 3.44 9.24 14.63
N PHE A 40 3.77 8.34 13.69
CA PHE A 40 4.65 7.20 13.97
C PHE A 40 6.08 7.65 14.32
N LYS A 41 6.65 8.58 13.53
CA LYS A 41 7.98 9.15 13.80
C LYS A 41 8.07 9.81 15.18
N ALA A 42 7.02 10.52 15.59
CA ALA A 42 6.96 11.18 16.89
C ALA A 42 7.05 10.21 18.08
N LYS A 43 6.76 8.92 17.88
CA LYS A 43 6.91 7.89 18.93
C LYS A 43 8.37 7.53 19.20
N ASN A 44 9.28 7.87 18.29
CA ASN A 44 10.71 7.60 18.41
C ASN A 44 11.03 6.12 18.72
N VAL A 45 10.35 5.20 18.03
CA VAL A 45 10.57 3.75 18.12
C VAL A 45 11.15 3.22 16.80
N PRO A 46 11.96 2.14 16.82
CA PRO A 46 12.47 1.55 15.60
C PRO A 46 11.36 0.88 14.77
N LEU A 47 11.52 0.89 13.46
CA LEU A 47 10.66 0.21 12.48
C LEU A 47 11.45 -0.89 11.78
N HIS A 48 11.42 -2.11 12.33
CA HIS A 48 12.13 -3.25 11.74
C HIS A 48 11.37 -3.91 10.59
N VAL A 49 10.04 -3.85 10.61
CA VAL A 49 9.21 -4.48 9.58
C VAL A 49 8.03 -3.58 9.25
N LEU A 50 7.87 -3.26 7.96
CA LEU A 50 6.68 -2.60 7.43
C LEU A 50 5.99 -3.56 6.45
N VAL A 51 4.72 -3.88 6.68
CA VAL A 51 3.93 -4.77 5.81
C VAL A 51 2.85 -3.98 5.09
N CYS A 52 3.01 -3.78 3.79
CA CYS A 52 2.04 -3.17 2.89
C CYS A 52 0.99 -4.20 2.45
N ASN A 53 0.05 -4.52 3.35
CA ASN A 53 -0.95 -5.57 3.17
C ASN A 53 -2.31 -5.08 2.65
N ALA A 54 -2.75 -3.88 3.04
CA ALA A 54 -4.10 -3.43 2.81
C ALA A 54 -4.45 -3.35 1.30
N ALA A 55 -5.67 -3.71 0.93
CA ALA A 55 -6.10 -3.62 -0.46
C ALA A 55 -7.61 -3.39 -0.58
N ALA A 56 -7.98 -2.67 -1.63
CA ALA A 56 -9.32 -2.60 -2.18
C ALA A 56 -9.43 -3.52 -3.40
N PHE A 57 -10.59 -4.18 -3.54
CA PHE A 57 -10.92 -5.06 -4.65
C PHE A 57 -12.41 -4.99 -4.97
N ALA A 58 -12.77 -5.24 -6.23
CA ALA A 58 -14.15 -5.31 -6.70
C ALA A 58 -15.00 -4.04 -6.44
N LEU A 59 -14.36 -2.87 -6.41
CA LEU A 59 -15.05 -1.59 -6.29
C LEU A 59 -15.51 -1.07 -7.66
N PRO A 60 -16.61 -0.30 -7.73
CA PRO A 60 -16.91 0.49 -8.93
C PRO A 60 -15.84 1.57 -9.15
N TRP A 61 -15.70 2.01 -10.41
CA TRP A 61 -14.78 3.11 -10.73
C TRP A 61 -15.13 4.35 -9.90
N SER A 62 -14.13 4.90 -9.23
CA SER A 62 -14.24 6.11 -8.43
C SER A 62 -12.89 6.79 -8.32
N LEU A 63 -12.94 8.08 -8.00
CA LEU A 63 -11.76 8.84 -7.63
C LEU A 63 -11.75 9.05 -6.12
N THR A 64 -10.56 8.99 -5.55
CA THR A 64 -10.31 9.42 -4.18
C THR A 64 -10.43 10.94 -4.06
N LYS A 65 -10.28 11.44 -2.82
CA LYS A 65 -10.19 12.89 -2.57
C LYS A 65 -8.94 13.53 -3.17
N ASP A 66 -7.93 12.74 -3.53
CA ASP A 66 -6.71 13.19 -4.20
C ASP A 66 -6.85 13.16 -5.74
N GLY A 67 -8.02 12.77 -6.27
CA GLY A 67 -8.29 12.74 -7.71
C GLY A 67 -7.68 11.54 -8.44
N LEU A 68 -7.27 10.49 -7.72
CA LEU A 68 -6.66 9.29 -8.27
C LEU A 68 -7.66 8.13 -8.26
N GLU A 69 -7.50 7.16 -9.17
CA GLU A 69 -8.37 5.98 -9.17
C GLU A 69 -8.21 5.20 -7.85
N THR A 70 -9.33 4.88 -7.22
CA THR A 70 -9.37 4.36 -5.83
C THR A 70 -8.55 3.08 -5.64
N THR A 71 -8.67 2.10 -6.54
CA THR A 71 -7.95 0.82 -6.42
C THR A 71 -6.45 1.03 -6.54
N PHE A 72 -6.03 1.81 -7.54
CA PHE A 72 -4.63 2.13 -7.78
C PHE A 72 -4.02 2.90 -6.62
N GLN A 73 -4.73 3.90 -6.09
CA GLN A 73 -4.24 4.65 -4.96
C GLN A 73 -4.13 3.79 -3.70
N VAL A 74 -5.19 3.09 -3.31
CA VAL A 74 -5.20 2.31 -2.06
C VAL A 74 -4.15 1.19 -2.10
N ASN A 75 -4.09 0.45 -3.20
CA ASN A 75 -3.29 -0.77 -3.27
C ASN A 75 -1.80 -0.48 -3.49
N HIS A 76 -1.48 0.64 -4.16
CA HIS A 76 -0.14 0.94 -4.61
C HIS A 76 0.35 2.33 -4.16
N LEU A 77 -0.26 3.43 -4.63
CA LEU A 77 0.32 4.77 -4.41
C LEU A 77 0.37 5.16 -2.93
N GLY A 78 -0.65 4.84 -2.15
CA GLY A 78 -0.68 5.09 -0.72
C GLY A 78 0.41 4.32 0.03
N HIS A 79 0.64 3.06 -0.36
CA HIS A 79 1.73 2.25 0.19
C HIS A 79 3.10 2.77 -0.22
N PHE A 80 3.29 3.07 -1.51
CA PHE A 80 4.52 3.66 -2.03
C PHE A 80 4.87 4.92 -1.25
N TYR A 81 3.92 5.84 -1.12
CA TYR A 81 4.12 7.09 -0.38
C TYR A 81 4.43 6.86 1.10
N LEU A 82 3.73 5.92 1.75
CA LEU A 82 4.01 5.55 3.14
C LEU A 82 5.45 5.04 3.34
N VAL A 83 5.93 4.18 2.44
CA VAL A 83 7.30 3.65 2.49
C VAL A 83 8.31 4.78 2.32
N GLN A 84 8.11 5.66 1.34
CA GLN A 84 8.98 6.82 1.11
C GLN A 84 9.04 7.72 2.34
N LEU A 85 7.89 8.02 2.95
CA LEU A 85 7.83 8.83 4.16
C LEU A 85 8.52 8.18 5.36
N LEU A 86 8.57 6.85 5.45
CA LEU A 86 9.18 6.12 6.58
C LEU A 86 10.60 5.62 6.28
N GLN A 87 11.15 5.91 5.10
CA GLN A 87 12.45 5.42 4.63
C GLN A 87 13.57 5.74 5.62
N ASP A 88 13.61 6.97 6.16
CA ASP A 88 14.63 7.38 7.11
C ASP A 88 14.59 6.56 8.41
N VAL A 89 13.39 6.23 8.89
CA VAL A 89 13.20 5.40 10.10
C VAL A 89 13.61 3.96 9.82
N LEU A 90 13.22 3.41 8.66
CA LEU A 90 13.59 2.07 8.21
C LEU A 90 15.11 1.91 8.14
N CYS A 91 15.81 2.88 7.52
CA CYS A 91 17.27 2.87 7.43
C CYS A 91 17.95 2.94 8.81
N ARG A 92 17.46 3.81 9.71
CA ARG A 92 17.99 3.89 11.09
C ARG A 92 17.71 2.63 11.92
N SER A 93 16.70 1.85 11.54
CA SER A 93 16.27 0.63 12.25
C SER A 93 16.89 -0.65 11.69
N ALA A 94 17.94 -0.54 10.87
CA ALA A 94 18.56 -1.66 10.22
C ALA A 94 19.02 -2.76 11.23
N PRO A 95 18.83 -4.05 10.92
CA PRO A 95 18.22 -4.59 9.70
C PRO A 95 16.69 -4.40 9.69
N ALA A 96 16.17 -3.76 8.64
CA ALA A 96 14.75 -3.52 8.44
C ALA A 96 14.27 -4.11 7.11
N ARG A 97 12.97 -4.43 7.01
CA ARG A 97 12.36 -5.01 5.81
C ARG A 97 11.02 -4.35 5.48
N VAL A 98 10.83 -4.06 4.20
CA VAL A 98 9.52 -3.68 3.64
C VAL A 98 8.97 -4.90 2.92
N ILE A 99 7.79 -5.36 3.31
CA ILE A 99 7.10 -6.51 2.72
C ILE A 99 5.87 -5.98 1.99
N VAL A 100 5.84 -6.12 0.67
CA VAL A 100 4.74 -5.65 -0.17
C VAL A 100 3.89 -6.84 -0.61
N VAL A 101 2.62 -6.87 -0.19
CA VAL A 101 1.73 -8.00 -0.50
C VAL A 101 1.13 -7.83 -1.90
N SER A 102 1.51 -8.74 -2.79
CA SER A 102 0.94 -8.85 -4.13
C SER A 102 -0.12 -9.99 -4.22
N SER A 103 -0.40 -10.49 -5.42
CA SER A 103 -1.33 -11.57 -5.73
C SER A 103 -0.94 -12.20 -7.07
N GLU A 104 -1.15 -13.50 -7.27
CA GLU A 104 -0.94 -14.18 -8.58
C GLU A 104 -1.65 -13.48 -9.74
N SER A 105 -2.72 -12.73 -9.44
CA SER A 105 -3.44 -11.92 -10.42
C SER A 105 -2.57 -10.88 -11.16
N HIS A 106 -1.42 -10.48 -10.60
CA HIS A 106 -0.46 -9.58 -11.25
C HIS A 106 0.02 -10.06 -12.62
N ARG A 107 -0.06 -11.37 -12.88
CA ARG A 107 0.34 -12.01 -14.14
C ARG A 107 -0.66 -11.80 -15.26
N PHE A 108 -1.89 -11.39 -14.94
CA PHE A 108 -3.00 -11.22 -15.88
C PHE A 108 -3.29 -9.73 -16.09
N THR A 109 -2.33 -9.01 -16.67
CA THR A 109 -2.48 -7.59 -17.03
C THR A 109 -2.28 -7.39 -18.53
N ASP A 110 -2.84 -6.29 -19.04
CA ASP A 110 -2.74 -5.85 -20.43
C ASP A 110 -1.71 -4.72 -20.61
N ILE A 111 -0.79 -4.54 -19.64
CA ILE A 111 0.16 -3.41 -19.59
C ILE A 111 1.38 -3.62 -20.52
N ASN A 112 1.46 -4.75 -21.23
CA ASN A 112 2.49 -4.94 -22.25
C ASN A 112 2.20 -4.03 -23.45
N GLY A 113 3.03 -3.00 -23.65
CA GLY A 113 3.00 -2.15 -24.84
C GLY A 113 3.39 -2.91 -26.10
N SER A 114 3.20 -2.27 -27.27
CA SER A 114 3.48 -2.86 -28.61
C SER A 114 4.92 -3.36 -28.82
N LEU A 115 5.84 -3.00 -27.93
CA LEU A 115 7.26 -3.39 -27.95
C LEU A 115 7.69 -4.12 -26.66
N GLY A 116 6.76 -4.65 -25.86
CA GLY A 116 7.05 -5.31 -24.58
C GLY A 116 7.49 -4.35 -23.46
N LYS A 117 7.34 -3.04 -23.67
CA LYS A 117 7.58 -2.01 -22.64
C LYS A 117 6.32 -1.80 -21.81
N LEU A 118 6.47 -1.59 -20.50
CA LEU A 118 5.37 -1.19 -19.62
C LEU A 118 4.80 0.15 -20.07
N ASP A 119 3.51 0.19 -20.39
CA ASP A 119 2.79 1.43 -20.64
C ASP A 119 2.23 1.99 -19.30
N PHE A 120 3.01 2.86 -18.68
CA PHE A 120 2.66 3.46 -17.38
C PHE A 120 1.36 4.27 -17.43
N SER A 121 0.94 4.76 -18.60
CA SER A 121 -0.32 5.50 -18.76
C SER A 121 -1.55 4.64 -18.46
N ARG A 122 -1.40 3.30 -18.55
CA ARG A 122 -2.48 2.33 -18.32
C ARG A 122 -2.57 1.85 -16.88
N LEU A 123 -1.62 2.21 -16.00
CA LEU A 123 -1.65 1.76 -14.60
C LEU A 123 -2.88 2.26 -13.86
N SER A 124 -3.30 3.50 -14.12
CA SER A 124 -4.53 4.09 -13.60
C SER A 124 -5.61 4.05 -14.69
N PRO A 125 -6.61 3.16 -14.60
CA PRO A 125 -7.65 3.07 -15.62
C PRO A 125 -8.56 4.31 -15.66
N SER A 126 -8.88 4.76 -16.87
CA SER A 126 -9.95 5.73 -17.11
C SER A 126 -11.31 5.13 -16.74
N LYS A 127 -12.33 5.96 -16.56
CA LYS A 127 -13.70 5.49 -16.29
C LYS A 127 -14.24 4.60 -17.41
N ASN A 128 -13.91 4.93 -18.67
CA ASN A 128 -14.44 4.24 -19.85
C ASN A 128 -13.78 2.87 -20.07
N ASP A 129 -12.56 2.71 -19.59
CA ASP A 129 -11.76 1.48 -19.73
C ASP A 129 -11.72 0.67 -18.42
N TYR A 130 -12.59 1.00 -17.46
CA TYR A 130 -12.54 0.40 -16.14
C TYR A 130 -13.16 -0.99 -16.12
N TRP A 131 -12.34 -1.95 -15.72
CA TRP A 131 -12.78 -3.25 -15.26
C TRP A 131 -12.11 -3.53 -13.92
N ALA A 132 -12.92 -3.76 -12.87
CA ALA A 132 -12.44 -3.86 -11.50
C ALA A 132 -11.36 -4.93 -11.29
N MET A 133 -11.48 -6.08 -11.97
CA MET A 133 -10.46 -7.13 -11.90
C MET A 133 -9.15 -6.64 -12.52
N LEU A 134 -9.20 -6.01 -13.68
CA LEU A 134 -8.00 -5.51 -14.33
C LEU A 134 -7.33 -4.40 -13.52
N ALA A 135 -8.09 -3.44 -13.00
CA ALA A 135 -7.56 -2.40 -12.10
C ALA A 135 -6.80 -3.01 -10.91
N TYR A 136 -7.38 -4.04 -10.29
CA TYR A 136 -6.73 -4.79 -9.22
C TYR A 136 -5.45 -5.49 -9.69
N ASN A 137 -5.50 -6.25 -10.80
CA ASN A 137 -4.34 -6.96 -11.35
C ASN A 137 -3.18 -5.99 -11.65
N ARG A 138 -3.49 -4.83 -12.27
CA ARG A 138 -2.53 -3.77 -12.53
C ARG A 138 -1.92 -3.24 -11.23
N SER A 139 -2.73 -2.97 -10.21
CA SER A 139 -2.22 -2.53 -8.90
C SER A 139 -1.30 -3.57 -8.22
N LYS A 140 -1.58 -4.86 -8.40
CA LYS A 140 -0.75 -5.96 -7.86
C LYS A 140 0.53 -6.16 -8.65
N LEU A 141 0.54 -5.88 -9.95
CA LEU A 141 1.77 -5.77 -10.75
C LEU A 141 2.65 -4.63 -10.23
N CYS A 142 2.08 -3.45 -9.97
CA CYS A 142 2.84 -2.33 -9.42
C CYS A 142 3.51 -2.67 -8.07
N ASN A 143 2.85 -3.48 -7.23
CA ASN A 143 3.44 -3.96 -5.98
C ASN A 143 4.67 -4.86 -6.21
N VAL A 144 4.66 -5.73 -7.23
CA VAL A 144 5.83 -6.57 -7.59
C VAL A 144 6.96 -5.72 -8.17
N LEU A 145 6.63 -4.79 -9.06
CA LEU A 145 7.64 -3.89 -9.65
C LEU A 145 8.31 -3.06 -8.56
N PHE A 146 7.54 -2.50 -7.64
CA PHE A 146 8.07 -1.73 -6.52
C PHE A 146 8.95 -2.56 -5.59
N SER A 147 8.60 -3.83 -5.30
CA SER A 147 9.45 -4.68 -4.45
C SER A 147 10.74 -5.13 -5.14
N ASN A 148 10.79 -5.12 -6.47
CA ASN A 148 11.93 -5.59 -7.26
C ASN A 148 12.84 -4.44 -7.75
N THR A 149 12.45 -3.19 -7.52
CA THR A 149 13.29 -2.04 -7.91
C THR A 149 14.36 -1.83 -6.84
N ASP A 150 15.63 -1.80 -7.25
CA ASP A 150 16.75 -1.57 -6.35
C ASP A 150 16.68 -0.12 -5.82
N PRO A 151 16.84 0.17 -4.52
CA PRO A 151 16.75 1.54 -3.98
C PRO A 151 17.85 2.52 -4.46
N GLN A 152 18.70 2.10 -5.40
CA GLN A 152 19.92 2.79 -5.85
C GLN A 152 19.82 3.37 -7.27
N GLU A 153 18.69 3.19 -7.97
CA GLU A 153 18.38 3.87 -9.25
C GLU A 153 17.34 4.98 -9.07
#